data_AF-A0A6N8HKE9-F1
#
_entry.id   AF-A0A6N8HKE9-F1
#
_cell.length_a   1.000
_cell.length_b   1.000
_cell.length_c   1.000
_cell.angle_alpha   90.00
_cell.angle_beta   90.00
_cell.angle_gamma   90.00
#
_symmetry.space_group_name_H-M   'P 1'
#
loop_
_entity.id
_entity.type
_entity.pdbx_description
1 polymer ?
#
loop_
_entity_poly.entity_id
_entity_poly.type
_entity_poly.pdbx_seq_one_letter_code
_entity_poly.pdbx_strand_id
1 'polypeptide(L)'
;MFFGINGFIARGSASVQAVIMGVILEVSGYVSNQAIQPDAAVSGIRMMISGIPMLILVIVFICFYIYPIRRSPQQQSDNFDQVAGDR
;
A
#
# COMPACT_ATOMS: atom_id res chain seq x y z
N MET A 1 -14.03 -15.34 10.03
CA MET A 1 -13.80 -13.90 10.35
C MET A 1 -12.87 -13.19 9.36
N PHE A 2 -11.84 -13.86 8.81
CA PHE A 2 -10.90 -13.29 7.83
C PHE A 2 -11.54 -12.72 6.55
N PHE A 3 -12.57 -13.38 6.00
CA PHE A 3 -13.16 -12.98 4.71
C PHE A 3 -13.85 -11.60 4.76
N GLY A 4 -14.52 -11.29 5.88
CA GLY A 4 -15.17 -9.99 6.10
C GLY A 4 -14.15 -8.86 6.25
N ILE A 5 -13.04 -9.10 6.97
CA ILE A 5 -11.95 -8.15 7.13
C ILE A 5 -11.23 -7.87 5.80
N ASN A 6 -10.99 -8.89 4.98
CA ASN A 6 -10.38 -8.70 3.66
C ASN A 6 -11.29 -7.89 2.73
N GLY A 7 -12.60 -8.18 2.73
CA GLY A 7 -13.58 -7.40 1.97
C GLY A 7 -13.67 -5.95 2.44
N PHE A 8 -13.64 -5.71 3.75
CA PHE A 8 -13.65 -4.37 4.32
C PHE A 8 -12.39 -3.58 3.97
N ILE A 9 -11.22 -4.19 4.06
CA ILE A 9 -9.95 -3.54 3.68
C ILE A 9 -9.95 -3.20 2.18
N ALA A 10 -10.37 -4.13 1.32
CA ALA A 10 -10.39 -3.91 -0.12
C ALA A 10 -11.42 -2.84 -0.54
N ARG A 11 -12.62 -2.83 0.05
CA ARG A 11 -13.63 -1.81 -0.24
C ARG A 11 -13.29 -0.47 0.39
N GLY A 12 -12.77 -0.47 1.61
CA GLY A 12 -12.31 0.72 2.31
C GLY A 12 -11.17 1.41 1.59
N SER A 13 -10.18 0.65 1.12
CA SER A 13 -9.06 1.21 0.33
C SER A 13 -9.55 1.81 -1.00
N ALA A 14 -10.47 1.13 -1.69
CA ALA A 14 -11.05 1.64 -2.93
C ALA A 14 -11.84 2.95 -2.71
N SER A 15 -12.57 3.08 -1.60
CA SER A 15 -13.27 4.33 -1.25
C SER A 15 -12.30 5.47 -0.97
N VAL A 16 -11.22 5.22 -0.21
CA VAL A 16 -10.18 6.22 0.04
C VAL A 16 -9.49 6.63 -1.26
N GLN A 17 -9.20 5.66 -2.14
CA GLN A 17 -8.62 5.93 -3.47
C GLN A 17 -9.53 6.85 -4.31
N ALA A 18 -10.84 6.62 -4.30
CA ALA A 18 -11.79 7.45 -5.05
C ALA A 18 -11.82 8.91 -4.57
N VAL A 19 -11.73 9.13 -3.24
CA VAL A 19 -11.66 10.48 -2.67
C VAL A 19 -10.38 11.19 -3.12
N ILE A 20 -9.24 10.51 -3.04
CA ILE A 20 -7.94 11.06 -3.49
C ILE A 20 -7.99 11.42 -4.98
N MET A 21 -8.60 10.55 -5.80
CA MET A 21 -8.84 10.80 -7.23
C MET A 21 -9.66 12.05 -7.47
N GLY A 22 -10.78 12.21 -6.76
CA GLY A 22 -11.64 13.39 -6.87
C GLY A 22 -10.89 14.69 -6.57
N VAL A 23 -10.16 14.72 -5.46
CA VAL A 23 -9.39 15.91 -5.04
C VAL A 23 -8.33 16.29 -6.08
N ILE A 24 -7.59 15.32 -6.62
CA ILE A 24 -6.53 15.61 -7.60
C ILE A 24 -7.14 16.11 -8.92
N LEU A 25 -8.25 15.53 -9.36
CA LEU A 25 -8.96 16.02 -10.56
C LEU A 25 -9.47 17.45 -10.37
N GLU A 26 -10.04 17.76 -9.20
CA GLU A 26 -10.50 19.10 -8.86
C GLU A 26 -9.35 20.13 -8.84
N VAL A 27 -8.26 19.81 -8.14
CA VAL A 27 -7.08 20.69 -8.02
C VAL A 27 -6.37 20.88 -9.36
N SER A 28 -6.33 19.85 -10.20
CA SER A 28 -5.67 19.91 -11.51
C SER A 28 -6.48 20.66 -12.59
N GLY A 29 -7.69 21.11 -12.26
CA GLY A 29 -8.56 21.84 -13.18
C GLY A 29 -9.17 20.95 -14.25
N TYR A 30 -9.45 19.68 -13.93
CA TYR A 30 -10.07 18.75 -14.87
C TYR A 30 -11.47 19.24 -15.28
N VAL A 31 -11.66 19.47 -16.59
CA VAL A 31 -12.96 19.84 -17.17
C VAL A 31 -13.45 18.68 -18.02
N SER A 32 -14.56 18.06 -17.60
CA SER A 32 -15.21 17.04 -18.43
C SER A 32 -15.74 17.69 -19.70
N ASN A 33 -15.49 17.08 -20.86
CA ASN A 33 -16.03 17.47 -22.17
C ASN A 33 -15.30 18.61 -22.92
N GLN A 34 -14.04 18.90 -22.59
CA GLN A 34 -13.16 19.75 -23.41
C GLN A 34 -12.38 18.91 -24.44
N ALA A 35 -12.23 19.41 -25.67
CA ALA A 35 -11.48 18.74 -26.72
C ALA A 35 -9.97 18.65 -26.42
N ILE A 36 -9.44 19.61 -25.66
CA ILE A 36 -8.06 19.66 -25.19
C ILE A 36 -8.10 19.87 -23.67
N GLN A 37 -7.61 18.89 -22.91
CA GLN A 37 -7.51 19.01 -21.46
C GLN A 37 -6.28 19.86 -21.10
N PRO A 38 -6.34 20.67 -20.02
CA PRO A 38 -5.20 21.47 -19.59
C PRO A 38 -3.99 20.57 -19.22
N ASP A 39 -2.78 21.02 -19.55
CA ASP A 39 -1.54 20.28 -19.26
C ASP A 39 -1.39 19.94 -17.77
N ALA A 40 -1.94 20.77 -16.89
CA ALA A 40 -1.99 20.53 -15.45
C ALA A 40 -2.83 19.27 -15.09
N ALA A 41 -3.95 19.03 -15.77
CA ALA A 41 -4.78 17.83 -15.57
C ALA A 41 -4.06 16.57 -16.06
N VAL A 42 -3.39 16.64 -17.21
CA VAL A 42 -2.60 15.53 -17.75
C VAL A 42 -1.45 15.18 -16.81
N SER A 43 -0.73 16.18 -16.32
CA SER A 43 0.36 16.01 -15.34
C SER A 43 -0.17 15.43 -14.02
N GLY A 44 -1.30 15.92 -13.52
CA GLY A 44 -1.96 15.44 -12.32
C GLY A 44 -2.29 13.95 -12.39
N ILE A 45 -2.95 13.51 -13.48
CA ILE A 45 -3.27 12.09 -13.70
C ILE A 45 -1.99 11.24 -13.79
N ARG A 46 -0.96 11.74 -14.47
CA ARG A 46 0.33 11.04 -14.60
C ARG A 46 1.04 10.87 -13.26
N MET A 47 0.94 11.86 -12.37
CA MET A 47 1.41 11.74 -10.98
C MET A 47 0.60 10.74 -10.17
N MET A 48 -0.70 10.53 -10.44
CA MET A 48 -1.47 9.50 -9.73
C MET A 48 -0.98 8.09 -10.08
N ILE A 49 -0.59 7.85 -11.34
CA ILE A 49 -0.13 6.54 -11.80
C ILE A 49 1.29 6.23 -11.31
N SER A 50 2.15 7.23 -11.13
CA SER A 50 3.57 7.03 -10.79
C SER A 50 3.98 7.56 -9.42
N GLY A 51 3.50 8.74 -9.03
CA GLY A 51 3.84 9.41 -7.77
C GLY A 51 3.24 8.71 -6.55
N ILE A 52 1.95 8.39 -6.58
CA ILE A 52 1.27 7.69 -5.47
C ILE A 52 1.91 6.31 -5.20
N PRO A 53 2.09 5.41 -6.19
CA PRO A 53 2.75 4.14 -5.92
C PRO A 53 4.20 4.31 -5.45
N MET A 54 4.92 5.33 -5.91
CA MET A 54 6.28 5.59 -5.42
C MET A 54 6.29 5.99 -3.94
N LEU A 55 5.36 6.85 -3.50
CA LEU A 55 5.19 7.20 -2.09
C LEU A 55 4.88 5.97 -1.23
N ILE A 56 3.99 5.09 -1.71
CA ILE A 56 3.66 3.84 -1.01
C ILE A 56 4.89 2.95 -0.88
N LEU A 57 5.69 2.80 -1.93
CA LEU A 57 6.93 2.01 -1.89
C LEU A 57 7.93 2.58 -0.87
N VAL A 58 8.07 3.90 -0.79
CA VAL A 58 8.93 4.55 0.20
C VAL A 58 8.44 4.27 1.62
N ILE A 59 7.13 4.37 1.88
CA ILE A 59 6.54 4.05 3.19
C ILE A 59 6.80 2.59 3.55
N VAL A 60 6.56 1.67 2.61
CA VAL A 60 6.80 0.23 2.80
C VAL A 60 8.28 -0.01 3.12
N PHE A 61 9.19 0.63 2.39
CA PHE A 61 10.62 0.52 2.63
C PHE A 61 11.02 0.99 4.03
N ILE A 62 10.47 2.12 4.49
CA ILE A 62 10.68 2.63 5.86
C ILE A 62 10.15 1.62 6.89
N CYS A 63 8.95 1.07 6.67
CA CYS A 63 8.39 0.05 7.55
C CYS A 63 9.30 -1.18 7.63
N PHE A 64 9.83 -1.66 6.50
CA PHE A 64 10.78 -2.78 6.47
C PHE A 64 12.09 -2.45 7.21
N TYR A 65 12.59 -1.23 7.08
CA TYR A 65 13.80 -0.80 7.75
C TYR A 65 13.63 -0.74 9.28
N ILE A 66 12.46 -0.28 9.75
CA ILE A 66 12.14 -0.16 11.17
C ILE A 66 11.78 -1.52 11.79
N TYR A 67 11.31 -2.48 11.00
CA TYR A 67 10.89 -3.78 11.51
C TYR A 67 12.11 -4.70 11.78
N PRO A 68 12.46 -4.98 13.04
CA PRO A 68 13.58 -5.86 13.34
C PRO A 68 13.20 -7.30 13.01
N ILE A 69 13.62 -7.78 11.84
CA ILE A 69 13.56 -9.21 11.47
C ILE A 69 14.64 -9.94 12.26
N ARG A 70 14.52 -10.02 13.59
CA ARG A 70 15.25 -10.99 14.38
C ARG A 70 14.36 -12.22 14.51
N ARG A 71 14.78 -13.32 13.88
CA ARG A 71 14.27 -14.64 14.25
C ARG A 71 14.51 -14.80 15.75
N SER A 72 13.45 -14.98 16.52
CA SER A 72 13.52 -15.30 17.94
C SER A 72 14.39 -16.56 18.10
N PRO A 73 15.53 -16.49 18.82
CA PRO A 73 16.39 -17.65 19.05
C PRO A 73 15.67 -18.87 19.63
N GLN A 74 14.51 -18.67 20.27
CA GLN A 74 13.68 -19.72 20.86
C GLN A 74 13.23 -20.80 19.86
N GLN A 75 13.03 -20.46 18.57
CA GLN A 75 12.53 -21.45 17.60
C GLN A 75 13.59 -22.50 17.19
N GLN A 76 14.87 -22.25 17.49
CA GLN A 76 15.96 -23.18 17.19
C GLN A 76 16.24 -24.15 18.35
N SER A 77 16.05 -23.72 19.60
CA SER A 77 16.22 -24.59 20.79
C SER A 77 15.10 -25.62 20.90
N ASP A 78 13.85 -25.22 20.68
CA ASP A 78 12.69 -26.12 20.79
C ASP A 78 12.80 -27.31 19.81
N ASN A 79 13.36 -27.10 18.62
CA ASN A 79 13.55 -28.16 17.62
C ASN A 79 14.70 -29.12 18.01
N PHE A 80 15.76 -28.59 18.63
CA PHE A 80 16.90 -29.40 19.06
C PHE A 80 16.56 -30.27 20.28
N ASP A 81 15.78 -29.73 21.21
CA ASP A 81 15.29 -30.44 22.39
C ASP A 81 14.27 -31.53 22.01
N GLN A 82 13.45 -31.29 20.98
CA GLN A 82 12.50 -32.27 20.46
C GLN A 82 13.18 -33.45 19.74
N VAL A 83 14.29 -33.21 19.04
CA VAL A 83 15.09 -34.27 18.38
C VAL A 83 15.99 -35.01 19.37
N ALA A 84 16.42 -34.36 20.45
CA ALA A 84 17.22 -34.97 21.50
C ALA A 84 16.38 -35.80 22.50
N GLY A 85 15.10 -35.45 22.69
CA GLY A 85 14.17 -36.20 23.54
C GLY A 85 13.54 -37.44 22.90
N ASP A 86 13.69 -37.60 21.58
CA ASP A 86 13.11 -38.71 20.78
C ASP A 86 14.14 -39.83 20.46
N ARG A 87 15.31 -39.80 21.11
CA ARG A 87 16.39 -40.80 20.99
C ARG A 87 16.72 -41.42 22.34
#